data_AF-A0A5C4QZJ6-F1
#
_entry.id   AF-A0A5C4QZJ6-F1
#
_cell.length_a   1.000
_cell.length_b   1.000
_cell.length_c   1.000
_cell.angle_alpha   90.00
_cell.angle_beta   90.00
_cell.angle_gamma   90.00
#
_symmetry.space_group_name_H-M   'P 1'
#
loop_
_entity.id
_entity.type
_entity.pdbx_description
1 polymer ?
#
loop_
_entity_poly.entity_id
_entity_poly.type
_entity_poly.pdbx_seq_one_letter_code
_entity_poly.pdbx_strand_id
1 'polypeptide(L)'
;MSTYRRGDRAARPRRRPRWVLAGGLLAGSLVVGAAGVAGVAAAADRDLSLPGLGRLSATARDDDGRGGPQRDGDDAEPGRPQTPGTGKRGVVSVPCDSAKLIAALVAANAEGGAELRLAPKCRYVLTEAFHETDQYDGGIRDAREAADAAETPGDADAPPHNPADDTAGLPVIYQPIVIDGAGATIARDAQAAAFRFFTVRDGGELTLRDMELHNGRSAIEGGSVHVVHGATAVVERVTVTQSTSLSPEGGGGGIFNDGNMVVTDSTFVGNSASGAAGKGGGLLNGGVLTLKRSEFHHNSANAYGGGLGNYRGAADVESTSFRQNSAVQGGGLASFSARTKVSDTELLNNTAQVGGGAANSDAVLVMRTMTIRGNTSTVNGGGISTVKGLTPLDDSVVEGNTTHGVGGGIYAEKANLLVRGSDVTGNEAVGATSRGGGIYASAGSVALYTSKVTRNAATVKPGGIFAEHAQAKIDDESVVVENEPTNCEGGAVPIAHCFR
;
A
#
# COMPACT_ATOMS: atom_id res chain seq x y z
N MET A 1 76.91 -58.49 -19.04
CA MET A 1 76.64 -58.90 -20.44
C MET A 1 75.40 -58.14 -20.92
N SER A 2 75.53 -57.35 -21.99
CA SER A 2 74.47 -56.64 -22.77
C SER A 2 73.63 -55.57 -22.02
N THR A 3 73.89 -54.26 -22.10
CA THR A 3 73.62 -53.25 -23.17
C THR A 3 72.17 -53.15 -23.67
N TYR A 4 71.51 -52.02 -23.37
CA TYR A 4 70.82 -51.21 -24.39
C TYR A 4 70.68 -49.74 -23.92
N ARG A 5 70.77 -48.80 -24.87
CA ARG A 5 71.07 -47.37 -24.71
C ARG A 5 70.04 -46.53 -25.50
N ARG A 6 69.76 -45.31 -25.01
CA ARG A 6 69.14 -44.11 -25.67
C ARG A 6 67.63 -44.17 -26.00
N GLY A 7 66.86 -43.07 -25.93
CA GLY A 7 67.20 -41.67 -25.66
C GLY A 7 65.98 -40.72 -25.63
N ASP A 8 66.26 -39.50 -25.15
CA ASP A 8 65.69 -38.17 -25.41
C ASP A 8 64.20 -37.79 -25.18
N ARG A 9 64.05 -37.02 -24.08
CA ARG A 9 63.32 -35.74 -23.84
C ARG A 9 62.17 -35.30 -24.76
N ALA A 10 61.02 -35.00 -24.12
CA ALA A 10 60.26 -33.77 -24.35
C ALA A 10 59.58 -33.29 -23.05
N ALA A 11 59.75 -32.01 -22.74
CA ALA A 11 59.32 -31.35 -21.49
C ALA A 11 57.81 -31.05 -21.46
N ARG A 12 57.15 -31.30 -20.33
CA ARG A 12 55.77 -30.86 -20.03
C ARG A 12 55.80 -29.56 -19.19
N PRO A 13 55.02 -28.52 -19.52
CA PRO A 13 54.95 -27.33 -18.67
C PRO A 13 53.96 -27.53 -17.50
N ARG A 14 54.36 -27.00 -16.34
CA ARG A 14 53.63 -27.00 -15.06
C ARG A 14 52.40 -26.10 -15.11
N ARG A 15 51.27 -26.59 -14.58
CA ARG A 15 50.04 -25.83 -14.33
C ARG A 15 50.26 -24.79 -13.22
N ARG A 16 49.82 -23.55 -13.45
CA ARG A 16 49.51 -22.53 -12.41
C ARG A 16 47.99 -22.34 -12.37
N PRO A 17 47.35 -22.19 -11.20
CA PRO A 17 45.92 -21.91 -11.14
C PRO A 17 45.68 -20.41 -11.37
N ARG A 18 44.73 -20.09 -12.25
CA ARG A 18 44.21 -18.73 -12.45
C ARG A 18 43.05 -18.51 -11.50
N TRP A 19 43.10 -17.42 -10.77
CA TRP A 19 41.96 -16.83 -10.08
C TRP A 19 40.96 -16.33 -11.12
N VAL A 20 39.69 -16.66 -10.94
CA VAL A 20 38.56 -16.07 -11.69
C VAL A 20 37.62 -15.46 -10.66
N LEU A 21 37.56 -14.13 -10.69
CA LEU A 21 36.45 -13.31 -10.22
C LEU A 21 35.52 -13.10 -11.42
N ALA A 22 34.23 -13.40 -11.26
CA ALA A 22 33.09 -12.62 -11.80
C ALA A 22 31.81 -13.47 -11.80
N GLY A 23 30.69 -12.86 -11.38
CA GLY A 23 29.35 -13.28 -11.78
C GLY A 23 28.49 -13.90 -10.68
N GLY A 24 28.20 -13.17 -9.61
CA GLY A 24 27.08 -13.49 -8.73
C GLY A 24 25.77 -13.20 -9.46
N LEU A 25 25.08 -14.24 -9.91
CA LEU A 25 23.69 -14.20 -10.35
C LEU A 25 22.78 -13.99 -9.14
N LEU A 26 22.10 -12.84 -9.08
CA LEU A 26 20.94 -12.64 -8.22
C LEU A 26 19.78 -13.46 -8.81
N ALA A 27 19.40 -14.51 -8.11
CA ALA A 27 18.18 -15.26 -8.37
C ALA A 27 16.98 -14.39 -7.96
N GLY A 28 16.43 -13.65 -8.93
CA GLY A 28 15.09 -13.08 -8.84
C GLY A 28 14.06 -14.17 -9.09
N SER A 29 13.16 -14.36 -8.14
CA SER A 29 12.05 -15.31 -8.17
C SER A 29 11.08 -14.98 -9.31
N LEU A 30 11.32 -15.55 -10.49
CA LEU A 30 10.32 -15.67 -11.55
C LEU A 30 9.27 -16.71 -11.10
N VAL A 31 8.05 -16.27 -10.82
CA VAL A 31 6.92 -17.19 -10.65
C VAL A 31 6.54 -17.73 -12.02
N VAL A 32 7.08 -18.91 -12.37
CA VAL A 32 6.59 -19.76 -13.46
C VAL A 32 5.49 -20.65 -12.88
N GLY A 33 4.23 -20.36 -13.19
CA GLY A 33 3.09 -21.11 -12.67
C GLY A 33 2.82 -22.41 -13.43
N ALA A 34 2.97 -23.55 -12.76
CA ALA A 34 2.47 -24.86 -13.19
C ALA A 34 0.96 -24.98 -12.91
N ALA A 35 0.26 -25.70 -13.79
CA ALA A 35 -1.20 -25.83 -13.82
C ALA A 35 -1.74 -26.81 -12.78
N GLY A 36 -2.84 -26.42 -12.12
CA GLY A 36 -3.73 -27.29 -11.35
C GLY A 36 -5.16 -26.79 -11.51
N VAL A 37 -6.03 -27.63 -12.06
CA VAL A 37 -7.41 -27.28 -12.42
C VAL A 37 -8.32 -27.66 -11.25
N ALA A 38 -9.05 -26.70 -10.68
CA ALA A 38 -10.20 -26.95 -9.83
C ALA A 38 -11.27 -25.88 -10.09
N GLY A 39 -12.51 -26.35 -10.33
CA GLY A 39 -13.62 -25.55 -10.84
C GLY A 39 -14.15 -24.51 -9.85
N VAL A 40 -14.62 -23.39 -10.39
CA VAL A 40 -15.19 -22.28 -9.63
C VAL A 40 -16.72 -22.39 -9.66
N ALA A 41 -17.34 -22.51 -8.48
CA ALA A 41 -18.78 -22.35 -8.31
C ALA A 41 -19.09 -20.87 -8.06
N ALA A 42 -20.05 -20.32 -8.80
CA ALA A 42 -20.52 -18.94 -8.68
C ALA A 42 -21.30 -18.73 -7.37
N ALA A 43 -20.97 -17.68 -6.61
CA ALA A 43 -21.76 -17.23 -5.47
C ALA A 43 -22.51 -15.95 -5.84
N ALA A 44 -23.83 -16.00 -5.66
CA ALA A 44 -24.78 -14.92 -5.92
C ALA A 44 -24.75 -13.84 -4.84
N ASP A 45 -25.17 -12.64 -5.23
CA ASP A 45 -25.33 -11.43 -4.42
C ASP A 45 -26.00 -11.70 -3.06
N ARG A 46 -25.40 -11.17 -2.00
CA ARG A 46 -26.07 -10.91 -0.73
C ARG A 46 -25.77 -9.48 -0.28
N ASP A 47 -26.82 -8.68 -0.26
CA ASP A 47 -26.88 -7.37 0.39
C ASP A 47 -26.42 -7.46 1.84
N LEU A 48 -25.35 -6.73 2.17
CA LEU A 48 -24.87 -6.52 3.53
C LEU A 48 -25.24 -5.11 3.98
N SER A 49 -26.40 -5.01 4.63
CA SER A 49 -26.78 -3.87 5.45
C SER A 49 -25.98 -3.89 6.77
N LEU A 50 -25.04 -2.97 6.93
CA LEU A 50 -24.33 -2.73 8.20
C LEU A 50 -25.10 -1.70 9.05
N PRO A 51 -25.44 -1.98 10.32
CA PRO A 51 -25.95 -0.99 11.25
C PRO A 51 -24.80 -0.32 12.00
N GLY A 52 -24.79 1.02 12.09
CA GLY A 52 -23.93 1.71 13.07
C GLY A 52 -23.19 2.98 12.62
N LEU A 53 -23.80 3.85 11.80
CA LEU A 53 -23.31 5.22 11.61
C LEU A 53 -24.40 6.23 11.97
N GLY A 54 -24.41 6.62 13.25
CA GLY A 54 -25.21 7.72 13.75
C GLY A 54 -24.66 9.05 13.24
N ARG A 55 -25.37 9.62 12.26
CA ARG A 55 -25.49 11.04 11.88
C ARG A 55 -24.53 12.03 12.59
N LEU A 56 -23.52 12.50 11.89
CA LEU A 56 -23.02 13.87 12.05
C LEU A 56 -23.67 14.72 10.93
N SER A 57 -24.85 15.25 11.23
CA SER A 57 -25.47 16.31 10.43
C SER A 57 -24.92 17.64 10.91
N ALA A 58 -24.19 18.32 10.03
CA ALA A 58 -23.92 19.74 10.15
C ALA A 58 -25.20 20.49 9.74
N THR A 59 -25.79 21.25 10.65
CA THR A 59 -26.77 22.29 10.30
C THR A 59 -26.20 23.64 10.66
N ALA A 60 -26.03 24.44 9.61
CA ALA A 60 -25.73 25.85 9.66
C ALA A 60 -26.83 26.62 10.40
N ARG A 61 -26.41 27.73 11.00
CA ARG A 61 -27.22 28.74 11.67
C ARG A 61 -28.09 29.46 10.63
N ASP A 62 -29.35 29.70 10.98
CA ASP A 62 -30.09 30.88 10.54
C ASP A 62 -30.83 31.47 11.75
N ASP A 63 -30.58 32.77 11.94
CA ASP A 63 -31.27 33.68 12.85
C ASP A 63 -32.70 33.92 12.34
N ASP A 64 -33.69 33.89 13.24
CA ASP A 64 -34.76 34.90 13.21
C ASP A 64 -35.57 34.90 14.51
N GLY A 65 -35.75 36.09 15.06
CA GLY A 65 -36.31 36.32 16.38
C GLY A 65 -37.84 36.34 16.47
N ARG A 66 -38.34 36.27 17.71
CA ARG A 66 -39.55 36.95 18.23
C ARG A 66 -39.66 36.72 19.74
N GLY A 67 -39.94 37.79 20.48
CA GLY A 67 -39.97 37.81 21.95
C GLY A 67 -41.31 37.49 22.60
N GLY A 68 -41.28 37.37 23.93
CA GLY A 68 -42.45 37.32 24.83
C GLY A 68 -42.17 36.56 26.13
N PRO A 69 -42.75 36.91 27.29
CA PRO A 69 -41.99 37.00 28.55
C PRO A 69 -42.22 35.89 29.61
N GLN A 70 -41.16 35.65 30.39
CA GLN A 70 -41.04 35.42 31.84
C GLN A 70 -42.21 34.79 32.63
N ARG A 71 -41.96 33.60 33.21
CA ARG A 71 -42.53 33.16 34.50
C ARG A 71 -41.55 32.24 35.24
N ASP A 72 -41.26 32.62 36.48
CA ASP A 72 -40.59 31.82 37.50
C ASP A 72 -41.49 30.65 37.95
N GLY A 73 -40.88 29.53 38.31
CA GLY A 73 -41.56 28.36 38.85
C GLY A 73 -40.56 27.28 39.24
N ASP A 74 -40.17 27.28 40.51
CA ASP A 74 -39.49 26.19 41.20
C ASP A 74 -40.35 24.91 41.13
N ASP A 75 -39.77 23.79 40.70
CA ASP A 75 -40.24 22.45 41.06
C ASP A 75 -39.06 21.46 41.01
N ALA A 76 -38.74 20.90 42.17
CA ALA A 76 -37.74 19.86 42.36
C ALA A 76 -38.36 18.48 42.12
N GLU A 77 -37.83 17.72 41.17
CA GLU A 77 -38.11 16.28 41.02
C GLU A 77 -36.88 15.41 41.33
N PRO A 78 -37.07 14.26 42.01
CA PRO A 78 -35.97 13.41 42.47
C PRO A 78 -35.53 12.36 41.43
N GLY A 79 -34.21 12.16 41.33
CA GLY A 79 -33.57 10.87 41.09
C GLY A 79 -33.79 10.20 39.72
N ARG A 80 -33.03 10.61 38.70
CA ARG A 80 -32.68 9.72 37.58
C ARG A 80 -31.34 9.04 37.85
N PRO A 81 -31.20 7.72 37.59
CA PRO A 81 -29.93 7.01 37.74
C PRO A 81 -28.87 7.65 36.85
N GLN A 82 -27.77 8.07 37.46
CA GLN A 82 -26.60 8.55 36.73
C GLN A 82 -26.05 7.39 35.89
N THR A 83 -26.14 7.49 34.57
CA THR A 83 -25.23 6.78 33.67
C THR A 83 -23.80 7.14 34.06
N PRO A 84 -22.86 6.18 34.19
CA PRO A 84 -21.48 6.49 34.48
C PRO A 84 -20.97 7.48 33.43
N GLY A 85 -20.62 8.67 33.88
CA GLY A 85 -20.12 9.73 33.02
C GLY A 85 -18.88 9.25 32.28
N THR A 86 -18.88 9.43 30.96
CA THR A 86 -17.64 9.61 30.21
C THR A 86 -16.96 10.85 30.80
N GLY A 87 -16.12 10.64 31.81
CA GLY A 87 -15.30 11.70 32.38
C GLY A 87 -14.56 12.37 31.23
N LYS A 88 -14.80 13.66 31.03
CA LYS A 88 -14.01 14.49 30.12
C LYS A 88 -12.57 14.43 30.61
N ARG A 89 -11.78 13.51 30.05
CA ARG A 89 -10.35 13.41 30.34
C ARG A 89 -9.73 14.75 29.95
N GLY A 90 -9.08 15.39 30.91
CA GLY A 90 -8.45 16.69 30.69
C GLY A 90 -7.32 16.55 29.66
N VAL A 91 -7.17 17.56 28.80
CA VAL A 91 -6.05 17.64 27.86
C VAL A 91 -4.75 17.82 28.64
N VAL A 92 -3.79 16.91 28.46
CA VAL A 92 -2.47 16.94 29.10
C VAL A 92 -1.49 17.69 28.20
N SER A 93 -1.01 18.84 28.64
CA SER A 93 0.04 19.57 27.93
C SER A 93 1.39 18.90 28.14
N VAL A 94 2.09 18.58 27.05
CA VAL A 94 3.42 17.98 27.06
C VAL A 94 4.47 19.05 26.75
N PRO A 95 5.38 19.39 27.69
CA PRO A 95 6.48 20.31 27.41
C PRO A 95 7.38 19.84 26.26
N CYS A 96 8.19 20.74 25.69
CA CYS A 96 9.11 20.42 24.59
C CYS A 96 10.33 19.60 25.07
N ASP A 97 10.08 18.35 25.45
CA ASP A 97 11.05 17.43 26.03
C ASP A 97 10.60 15.97 25.76
N SER A 98 11.48 15.16 25.17
CA SER A 98 11.19 13.78 24.80
C SER A 98 10.89 12.88 26.00
N ALA A 99 11.56 13.07 27.13
CA ALA A 99 11.30 12.30 28.35
C ALA A 99 9.93 12.66 28.93
N LYS A 100 9.49 13.91 28.80
CA LYS A 100 8.13 14.33 29.18
C LYS A 100 7.05 13.73 28.26
N LEU A 101 7.33 13.58 26.96
CA LEU A 101 6.44 12.85 26.05
C LEU A 101 6.30 11.38 26.46
N ILE A 102 7.42 10.70 26.71
CA ILE A 102 7.42 9.30 27.18
C ILE A 102 6.63 9.18 28.48
N ALA A 103 6.91 10.02 29.47
CA ALA A 103 6.21 10.00 30.76
C ALA A 103 4.70 10.22 30.63
N ALA A 104 4.27 11.11 29.72
CA ALA A 104 2.86 11.36 29.46
C ALA A 104 2.16 10.14 28.83
N LEU A 105 2.83 9.42 27.93
CA LEU A 105 2.31 8.20 27.33
C LEU A 105 2.21 7.05 28.33
N VAL A 106 3.21 6.88 29.19
CA VAL A 106 3.17 5.89 30.29
C VAL A 106 1.97 6.18 31.21
N ALA A 107 1.80 7.44 31.63
CA ALA A 107 0.66 7.83 32.46
C ALA A 107 -0.68 7.61 31.74
N ALA A 108 -0.77 7.95 30.46
CA ALA A 108 -1.97 7.73 29.66
C ALA A 108 -2.35 6.24 29.62
N ASN A 109 -1.41 5.33 29.40
CA ASN A 109 -1.69 3.89 29.45
C ASN A 109 -2.15 3.43 30.84
N ALA A 110 -1.52 3.92 31.91
CA ALA A 110 -1.88 3.55 33.29
C ALA A 110 -3.26 4.08 33.71
N GLU A 111 -3.69 5.22 33.16
CA GLU A 111 -4.95 5.90 33.50
C GLU A 111 -6.11 5.54 32.54
N GLY A 112 -5.88 4.58 31.64
CA GLY A 112 -6.88 4.06 30.70
C GLY A 112 -7.06 4.90 29.43
N GLY A 113 -6.15 5.83 29.14
CA GLY A 113 -6.11 6.69 27.94
C GLY A 113 -6.05 8.18 28.25
N ALA A 114 -5.63 9.01 27.29
CA ALA A 114 -5.52 10.46 27.46
C ALA A 114 -5.57 11.23 26.13
N GLU A 115 -5.83 12.54 26.20
CA GLU A 115 -5.56 13.48 25.11
C GLU A 115 -4.31 14.29 25.47
N LEU A 116 -3.26 14.15 24.66
CA LEU A 116 -1.97 14.81 24.82
C LEU A 116 -1.87 15.96 23.82
N ARG A 117 -1.51 17.15 24.29
CA ARG A 117 -1.17 18.30 23.42
C ARG A 117 0.32 18.57 23.50
N LEU A 118 1.01 18.41 22.39
CA LEU A 118 2.44 18.67 22.29
C LEU A 118 2.73 20.18 22.27
N ALA A 119 3.95 20.54 22.67
CA ALA A 119 4.43 21.90 22.57
C ALA A 119 4.45 22.33 21.09
N PRO A 120 3.82 23.45 20.72
CA PRO A 120 3.68 23.85 19.32
C PRO A 120 5.03 23.93 18.59
N LYS A 121 5.10 23.28 17.42
CA LYS A 121 6.30 23.23 16.55
C LYS A 121 7.58 22.73 17.22
N CYS A 122 7.46 22.05 18.36
CA CYS A 122 8.59 21.45 19.05
C CYS A 122 9.14 20.25 18.26
N ARG A 123 10.45 19.99 18.37
CA ARG A 123 11.06 18.75 17.88
C ARG A 123 11.43 17.84 19.06
N TYR A 124 10.70 16.73 19.21
CA TYR A 124 10.96 15.67 20.17
C TYR A 124 11.92 14.66 19.54
N VAL A 125 13.20 14.73 19.91
CA VAL A 125 14.23 13.80 19.40
C VAL A 125 14.36 12.60 20.33
N LEU A 126 14.17 11.40 19.79
CA LEU A 126 14.36 10.13 20.48
C LEU A 126 15.73 9.56 20.12
N THR A 127 16.52 9.21 21.14
CA THR A 127 17.91 8.75 20.98
C THR A 127 18.07 7.24 21.18
N GLU A 128 17.06 6.57 21.74
CA GLU A 128 17.07 5.14 22.02
C GLU A 128 15.65 4.57 21.99
N ALA A 129 15.54 3.24 21.90
CA ALA A 129 14.28 2.54 22.07
C ALA A 129 13.81 2.65 23.51
N PHE A 130 12.49 2.73 23.71
CA PHE A 130 11.88 2.67 25.03
C PHE A 130 11.95 1.23 25.55
N HIS A 131 12.66 1.02 26.64
CA HIS A 131 12.68 -0.26 27.34
C HIS A 131 11.61 -0.24 28.44
N GLU A 132 10.49 -0.92 28.20
CA GLU A 132 9.54 -1.20 29.27
C GLU A 132 10.13 -2.31 30.15
N THR A 133 10.42 -2.00 31.42
CA THR A 133 10.80 -3.04 32.38
C THR A 133 9.53 -3.80 32.74
N ASP A 134 9.24 -4.88 32.02
CA ASP A 134 8.05 -5.70 32.24
C ASP A 134 7.91 -6.11 33.72
N GLN A 135 6.79 -5.72 34.32
CA GLN A 135 6.20 -6.41 35.46
C GLN A 135 4.80 -6.94 35.12
N TYR A 136 4.50 -7.14 33.83
CA TYR A 136 3.20 -7.62 33.37
C TYR A 136 3.33 -8.88 32.50
N ASP A 137 3.24 -10.04 33.16
CA ASP A 137 3.35 -11.37 32.58
C ASP A 137 1.98 -11.94 32.15
N GLY A 138 1.42 -11.43 31.06
CA GLY A 138 0.42 -12.14 30.24
C GLY A 138 -0.75 -12.83 30.96
N GLY A 139 -1.91 -12.18 30.93
CA GLY A 139 -3.22 -12.85 31.07
C GLY A 139 -4.31 -11.98 30.44
N ILE A 140 -5.27 -12.46 29.64
CA ILE A 140 -5.83 -13.80 29.45
C ILE A 140 -6.43 -13.88 28.02
N ARG A 141 -6.00 -14.91 27.30
CA ARG A 141 -6.75 -15.82 26.41
C ARG A 141 -8.24 -15.50 26.15
N ASP A 142 -8.61 -15.25 24.88
CA ASP A 142 -9.81 -15.83 24.21
C ASP A 142 -9.88 -15.46 22.71
N ALA A 143 -8.79 -15.73 21.98
CA ALA A 143 -8.84 -15.84 20.51
C ALA A 143 -8.23 -17.16 19.99
N ARG A 144 -7.82 -18.04 20.91
CA ARG A 144 -7.09 -19.28 20.60
C ARG A 144 -7.93 -20.56 20.70
N GLU A 145 -9.24 -20.45 20.94
CA GLU A 145 -10.19 -21.59 20.88
C GLU A 145 -11.25 -21.46 19.77
N ALA A 146 -11.10 -20.48 18.87
CA ALA A 146 -11.84 -20.46 17.59
C ALA A 146 -10.98 -20.92 16.39
N ALA A 147 -9.69 -21.21 16.60
CA ALA A 147 -8.74 -21.56 15.56
C ALA A 147 -8.69 -23.06 15.21
N ASP A 148 -9.23 -23.94 16.04
CA ASP A 148 -9.21 -25.40 15.80
C ASP A 148 -10.30 -25.88 14.80
N ALA A 149 -10.89 -24.98 13.99
CA ALA A 149 -11.89 -25.31 12.98
C ALA A 149 -11.62 -24.76 11.57
N ALA A 150 -10.42 -24.20 11.30
CA ALA A 150 -10.11 -23.63 9.99
C ALA A 150 -9.39 -24.63 9.06
N GLU A 151 -10.06 -25.09 8.01
CA GLU A 151 -9.54 -26.02 6.98
C GLU A 151 -8.77 -25.33 5.82
N THR A 152 -8.16 -24.15 6.01
CA THR A 152 -7.50 -23.44 4.90
C THR A 152 -6.05 -23.05 5.17
N PRO A 153 -5.11 -23.33 4.24
CA PRO A 153 -3.69 -23.01 4.40
C PRO A 153 -3.45 -21.50 4.16
N GLY A 154 -3.66 -20.72 5.22
CA GLY A 154 -3.23 -19.33 5.39
C GLY A 154 -2.49 -19.10 6.71
N ASP A 155 -2.41 -20.12 7.56
CA ASP A 155 -1.89 -20.04 8.92
C ASP A 155 -0.38 -20.27 8.96
N ALA A 156 0.37 -19.30 8.45
CA ALA A 156 1.64 -19.04 9.10
C ALA A 156 1.29 -18.31 10.40
N ASP A 157 1.09 -19.08 11.47
CA ASP A 157 1.09 -18.57 12.84
C ASP A 157 2.23 -17.56 12.97
N ALA A 158 1.91 -16.30 13.23
CA ALA A 158 2.90 -15.39 13.76
C ALA A 158 3.42 -16.06 15.06
N PRO A 159 4.72 -16.36 15.18
CA PRO A 159 5.24 -17.01 16.38
C PRO A 159 4.84 -16.21 17.61
N PRO A 160 4.64 -16.80 18.80
CA PRO A 160 4.26 -16.05 20.00
C PRO A 160 5.26 -14.90 20.22
N HIS A 161 4.82 -13.65 20.01
CA HIS A 161 5.67 -12.48 20.05
C HIS A 161 5.94 -12.06 21.49
N ASN A 162 7.21 -12.13 21.90
CA ASN A 162 7.68 -11.62 23.18
C ASN A 162 7.64 -10.08 23.16
N PRO A 163 6.95 -9.41 24.09
CA PRO A 163 6.95 -7.94 24.20
C PRO A 163 8.36 -7.33 24.25
N ALA A 164 9.35 -8.07 24.77
CA ALA A 164 10.75 -7.65 24.79
C ALA A 164 11.41 -7.53 23.40
N ASP A 165 10.79 -8.09 22.35
CA ASP A 165 11.26 -7.98 20.97
C ASP A 165 10.68 -6.74 20.25
N ASP A 166 9.71 -6.04 20.86
CA ASP A 166 9.18 -4.77 20.32
C ASP A 166 10.11 -3.60 20.68
N THR A 167 10.81 -3.10 19.66
CA THR A 167 11.79 -2.01 19.80
C THR A 167 11.19 -0.68 19.34
N ALA A 168 10.10 -0.23 19.97
CA ALA A 168 9.56 1.10 19.75
C ALA A 168 10.30 2.16 20.59
N GLY A 169 10.41 3.39 20.08
CA GLY A 169 11.01 4.54 20.78
C GLY A 169 10.07 5.20 21.79
N LEU A 170 8.79 4.87 21.75
CA LEU A 170 7.77 5.34 22.70
C LEU A 170 7.02 4.13 23.27
N PRO A 171 6.37 4.29 24.44
CA PRO A 171 5.56 3.23 25.04
C PRO A 171 4.51 2.68 24.06
N VAL A 172 4.29 1.37 24.13
CA VAL A 172 3.25 0.70 23.35
C VAL A 172 1.88 1.25 23.72
N ILE A 173 0.99 1.42 22.74
CA ILE A 173 -0.36 1.95 22.95
C ILE A 173 -1.34 0.80 23.18
N TYR A 174 -1.85 0.70 24.41
CA TYR A 174 -2.87 -0.27 24.83
C TYR A 174 -4.23 0.39 25.12
N GLN A 175 -4.26 1.71 25.21
CA GLN A 175 -5.42 2.50 25.59
C GLN A 175 -5.76 3.53 24.51
N PRO A 176 -6.96 4.14 24.55
CA PRO A 176 -7.30 5.25 23.67
C PRO A 176 -6.46 6.49 23.97
N ILE A 177 -5.53 6.81 23.07
CA ILE A 177 -4.63 7.95 23.18
C ILE A 177 -4.76 8.84 21.95
N VAL A 178 -5.04 10.11 22.19
CA VAL A 178 -5.04 11.17 21.17
C VAL A 178 -3.80 12.03 21.37
N ILE A 179 -3.05 12.29 20.31
CA ILE A 179 -1.91 13.21 20.31
C ILE A 179 -2.16 14.33 19.31
N ASP A 180 -2.44 15.52 19.83
CA ASP A 180 -2.49 16.79 19.09
C ASP A 180 -1.09 17.38 19.05
N GLY A 181 -0.47 17.33 17.88
CA GLY A 181 0.92 17.72 17.68
C GLY A 181 1.17 19.22 17.65
N ALA A 182 0.16 20.04 17.35
CA ALA A 182 0.33 21.49 17.14
C ALA A 182 1.54 21.84 16.22
N GLY A 183 1.75 21.04 15.16
CA GLY A 183 2.85 21.16 14.21
C GLY A 183 4.21 20.63 14.70
N ALA A 184 4.24 19.89 15.81
CA ALA A 184 5.47 19.30 16.34
C ALA A 184 6.01 18.16 15.47
N THR A 185 7.29 17.85 15.64
CA THR A 185 7.98 16.73 15.00
C THR A 185 8.43 15.74 16.07
N ILE A 186 8.08 14.46 15.90
CA ILE A 186 8.74 13.34 16.60
C ILE A 186 9.80 12.79 15.65
N ALA A 187 11.05 12.82 16.07
CA ALA A 187 12.18 12.43 15.22
C ALA A 187 13.06 11.40 15.90
N ARG A 188 13.52 10.42 15.13
CA ARG A 188 14.62 9.54 15.54
C ARG A 188 15.95 10.27 15.31
N ASP A 189 16.84 10.26 16.30
CA ASP A 189 18.21 10.72 16.10
C ASP A 189 18.89 9.88 15.00
N ALA A 190 19.65 10.51 14.11
CA ALA A 190 20.26 9.82 12.97
C ALA A 190 21.26 8.73 13.40
N GLN A 191 21.95 8.93 14.52
CA GLN A 191 22.96 8.01 15.07
C GLN A 191 22.38 6.98 16.04
N ALA A 192 21.11 7.12 16.41
CA ALA A 192 20.46 6.15 17.28
C ALA A 192 20.37 4.76 16.61
N ALA A 193 20.10 3.74 17.42
CA ALA A 193 19.73 2.43 16.91
C ALA A 193 18.42 2.50 16.09
N ALA A 194 18.15 1.45 15.32
CA ALA A 194 16.87 1.32 14.61
C ALA A 194 15.74 1.07 15.63
N PHE A 195 14.77 1.98 15.67
CA PHE A 195 13.44 1.78 16.26
C PHE A 195 12.37 2.55 15.50
N ARG A 196 11.13 2.05 15.56
CA ARG A 196 9.91 2.76 15.15
C ARG A 196 9.42 3.69 16.27
N PHE A 197 8.49 4.59 16.00
CA PHE A 197 7.93 5.45 17.05
C PHE A 197 6.82 4.77 17.83
N PHE A 198 5.83 4.22 17.14
CA PHE A 198 4.62 3.71 17.77
C PHE A 198 4.35 2.25 17.40
N THR A 199 3.97 1.47 18.41
CA THR A 199 3.23 0.22 18.23
C THR A 199 1.86 0.38 18.87
N VAL A 200 0.79 0.00 18.16
CA VAL A 200 -0.58 -0.05 18.69
C VAL A 200 -1.04 -1.50 18.67
N ARG A 201 -1.45 -2.05 19.81
CA ARG A 201 -1.81 -3.48 19.96
C ARG A 201 -2.81 -3.71 21.08
N ASP A 202 -3.27 -4.95 21.20
CA ASP A 202 -4.15 -5.44 22.27
C ASP A 202 -5.42 -4.56 22.46
N GLY A 203 -6.00 -4.10 21.35
CA GLY A 203 -7.18 -3.24 21.33
C GLY A 203 -6.90 -1.75 21.52
N GLY A 204 -5.63 -1.33 21.57
CA GLY A 204 -5.25 0.08 21.65
C GLY A 204 -5.78 0.92 20.49
N GLU A 205 -6.02 2.21 20.77
CA GLU A 205 -6.50 3.18 19.79
C GLU A 205 -5.58 4.39 19.79
N LEU A 206 -4.94 4.68 18.65
CA LEU A 206 -4.05 5.82 18.51
C LEU A 206 -4.63 6.86 17.54
N THR A 207 -4.78 8.11 17.98
CA THR A 207 -5.07 9.22 17.07
C THR A 207 -3.88 10.18 17.03
N LEU A 208 -3.31 10.38 15.84
CA LEU A 208 -2.25 11.36 15.59
C LEU A 208 -2.81 12.52 14.76
N ARG A 209 -2.58 13.75 15.22
CA ARG A 209 -3.02 14.98 14.54
C ARG A 209 -1.92 16.01 14.43
N ASP A 210 -1.87 16.70 13.30
CA ASP A 210 -1.10 17.94 13.13
C ASP A 210 0.38 17.80 13.55
N MET A 211 1.08 16.81 13.00
CA MET A 211 2.48 16.52 13.36
C MET A 211 3.30 15.91 12.24
N GLU A 212 4.62 15.85 12.45
CA GLU A 212 5.56 15.12 11.60
C GLU A 212 6.19 13.93 12.35
N LEU A 213 6.24 12.77 11.71
CA LEU A 213 7.04 11.61 12.11
C LEU A 213 8.24 11.51 11.17
N HIS A 214 9.44 11.70 11.72
CA HIS A 214 10.65 11.91 10.93
C HIS A 214 11.73 10.87 11.21
N ASN A 215 12.22 10.19 10.17
CA ASN A 215 13.38 9.29 10.25
C ASN A 215 13.16 8.05 11.15
N GLY A 216 11.91 7.60 11.30
CA GLY A 216 11.62 6.31 11.95
C GLY A 216 12.34 5.18 11.21
N ARG A 217 12.93 4.23 11.94
CA ARG A 217 13.69 3.15 11.29
C ARG A 217 13.53 1.85 12.04
N SER A 218 12.89 0.84 11.45
CA SER A 218 12.69 -0.45 12.14
C SER A 218 13.45 -1.57 11.44
N ALA A 219 14.04 -2.48 12.23
CA ALA A 219 14.56 -3.75 11.73
C ALA A 219 13.43 -4.76 11.42
N ILE A 220 12.24 -4.51 11.98
CA ILE A 220 11.02 -5.30 11.83
C ILE A 220 9.94 -4.46 11.15
N GLU A 221 8.66 -4.83 11.28
CA GLU A 221 7.59 -4.19 10.52
C GLU A 221 7.35 -2.72 10.94
N GLY A 222 7.00 -1.88 9.97
CA GLY A 222 6.65 -0.46 10.15
C GLY A 222 7.85 0.43 10.49
N GLY A 223 8.23 1.36 9.60
CA GLY A 223 9.36 2.27 9.88
C GLY A 223 9.08 3.28 10.99
N SER A 224 7.88 3.86 11.02
CA SER A 224 7.43 4.83 12.03
C SER A 224 6.31 4.30 12.91
N VAL A 225 5.32 3.63 12.32
CA VAL A 225 4.13 3.12 13.04
C VAL A 225 3.83 1.69 12.63
N HIS A 226 3.51 0.86 13.62
CA HIS A 226 2.92 -0.45 13.42
C HIS A 226 1.58 -0.53 14.16
N VAL A 227 0.50 -0.79 13.42
CA VAL A 227 -0.83 -1.09 13.98
C VAL A 227 -1.07 -2.58 13.83
N VAL A 228 -1.11 -3.29 14.95
CA VAL A 228 -1.28 -4.74 14.99
C VAL A 228 -2.75 -5.11 14.76
N HIS A 229 -3.00 -6.34 14.31
CA HIS A 229 -4.35 -6.89 14.22
C HIS A 229 -5.20 -6.62 15.48
N GLY A 230 -6.43 -6.16 15.27
CA GLY A 230 -7.37 -5.79 16.35
C GLY A 230 -7.16 -4.40 16.95
N ALA A 231 -6.07 -3.70 16.64
CA ALA A 231 -5.86 -2.31 17.05
C ALA A 231 -6.39 -1.31 16.01
N THR A 232 -6.54 -0.06 16.43
CA THR A 232 -7.03 1.03 15.56
C THR A 232 -6.10 2.23 15.57
N ALA A 233 -5.90 2.86 14.40
CA ALA A 233 -5.24 4.15 14.32
C ALA A 233 -5.96 5.15 13.40
N VAL A 234 -5.94 6.41 13.81
CA VAL A 234 -6.38 7.56 13.02
C VAL A 234 -5.20 8.49 12.82
N VAL A 235 -4.87 8.78 11.55
CA VAL A 235 -3.75 9.62 11.14
C VAL A 235 -4.30 10.78 10.33
N GLU A 236 -4.28 11.99 10.90
CA GLU A 236 -4.96 13.16 10.34
C GLU A 236 -4.00 14.36 10.28
N ARG A 237 -3.75 14.91 9.10
CA ARG A 237 -2.78 16.01 8.93
C ARG A 237 -1.40 15.68 9.49
N VAL A 238 -0.94 14.47 9.19
CA VAL A 238 0.38 13.98 9.61
C VAL A 238 1.31 13.86 8.40
N THR A 239 2.56 14.27 8.58
CA THR A 239 3.63 14.01 7.62
C THR A 239 4.50 12.87 8.12
N VAL A 240 4.54 11.74 7.41
CA VAL A 240 5.50 10.65 7.66
C VAL A 240 6.62 10.76 6.64
N THR A 241 7.83 11.03 7.12
CA THR A 241 8.96 11.36 6.25
C THR A 241 10.22 10.58 6.58
N GLN A 242 10.96 10.21 5.53
CA GLN A 242 12.27 9.56 5.59
C GLN A 242 12.29 8.32 6.49
N SER A 243 11.16 7.65 6.63
CA SER A 243 11.06 6.45 7.47
C SER A 243 11.50 5.23 6.68
N THR A 244 12.08 4.24 7.36
CA THR A 244 12.57 3.02 6.72
C THR A 244 12.19 1.77 7.49
N SER A 245 11.59 0.78 6.83
CA SER A 245 11.55 -0.59 7.34
C SER A 245 12.63 -1.43 6.65
N LEU A 246 13.39 -2.18 7.45
CA LEU A 246 14.39 -3.15 6.99
C LEU A 246 13.87 -4.59 7.06
N SER A 247 12.59 -4.78 7.40
CA SER A 247 11.99 -6.11 7.60
C SER A 247 12.22 -7.02 6.38
N PRO A 248 12.87 -8.18 6.55
CA PRO A 248 13.11 -9.09 5.44
C PRO A 248 11.82 -9.69 4.87
N GLU A 249 10.77 -9.82 5.68
CA GLU A 249 9.48 -10.45 5.33
C GLU A 249 8.42 -9.45 4.79
N GLY A 250 8.77 -8.16 4.83
CA GLY A 250 7.90 -7.06 4.45
C GLY A 250 7.52 -6.20 5.66
N GLY A 251 7.44 -4.90 5.42
CA GLY A 251 7.10 -3.91 6.43
C GLY A 251 6.97 -2.57 5.74
N GLY A 252 5.89 -1.86 6.03
CA GLY A 252 5.64 -0.56 5.42
C GLY A 252 6.75 0.42 5.80
N GLY A 253 7.34 1.08 4.79
CA GLY A 253 8.50 1.94 5.00
C GLY A 253 8.20 3.10 5.94
N GLY A 254 7.01 3.70 5.82
CA GLY A 254 6.46 4.63 6.80
C GLY A 254 5.61 3.91 7.85
N ILE A 255 4.51 3.30 7.41
CA ILE A 255 3.52 2.69 8.30
C ILE A 255 3.21 1.27 7.85
N PHE A 256 3.14 0.33 8.79
CA PHE A 256 2.48 -0.94 8.58
C PHE A 256 1.16 -1.00 9.35
N ASN A 257 0.06 -1.21 8.61
CA ASN A 257 -1.27 -1.41 9.16
C ASN A 257 -1.72 -2.86 8.98
N ASP A 258 -1.75 -3.62 10.06
CA ASP A 258 -2.35 -4.95 10.15
C ASP A 258 -3.69 -4.96 10.94
N GLY A 259 -4.06 -3.80 11.50
CA GLY A 259 -5.34 -3.54 12.16
C GLY A 259 -6.29 -2.68 11.32
N ASN A 260 -6.96 -1.74 11.97
CA ASN A 260 -7.87 -0.79 11.33
C ASN A 260 -7.24 0.60 11.27
N MET A 261 -7.19 1.21 10.10
CA MET A 261 -6.59 2.53 9.94
C MET A 261 -7.43 3.47 9.11
N VAL A 262 -7.54 4.71 9.61
CA VAL A 262 -8.05 5.85 8.84
C VAL A 262 -6.91 6.85 8.66
N VAL A 263 -6.59 7.17 7.41
CA VAL A 263 -5.60 8.18 7.06
C VAL A 263 -6.29 9.28 6.28
N THR A 264 -6.09 10.53 6.67
CA THR A 264 -6.79 11.67 6.08
C THR A 264 -5.89 12.91 6.05
N ASP A 265 -5.92 13.64 4.94
CA ASP A 265 -5.22 14.93 4.77
C ASP A 265 -3.72 14.84 5.13
N SER A 266 -3.07 13.70 4.83
CA SER A 266 -1.73 13.36 5.31
C SER A 266 -0.72 13.21 4.17
N THR A 267 0.57 13.30 4.50
CA THR A 267 1.66 13.24 3.52
C THR A 267 2.67 12.15 3.88
N PHE A 268 3.02 11.31 2.91
CA PHE A 268 4.04 10.28 3.02
C PHE A 268 5.14 10.56 2.01
N VAL A 269 6.32 10.93 2.49
CA VAL A 269 7.43 11.36 1.61
C VAL A 269 8.75 10.69 1.93
N GLY A 270 9.42 10.17 0.90
CA GLY A 270 10.78 9.64 1.05
C GLY A 270 10.88 8.42 1.95
N ASN A 271 9.77 7.69 2.16
CA ASN A 271 9.77 6.50 3.00
C ASN A 271 10.18 5.27 2.19
N SER A 272 10.85 4.30 2.83
CA SER A 272 11.41 3.15 2.13
C SER A 272 11.17 1.82 2.84
N ALA A 273 10.55 0.87 2.13
CA ALA A 273 10.53 -0.54 2.50
C ALA A 273 11.76 -1.23 1.88
N SER A 274 12.89 -1.14 2.58
CA SER A 274 14.22 -1.52 2.07
C SER A 274 14.62 -2.97 2.38
N GLY A 275 13.78 -3.73 3.09
CA GLY A 275 13.99 -5.16 3.28
C GLY A 275 13.87 -5.96 1.97
N ALA A 276 14.31 -7.22 1.98
CA ALA A 276 14.34 -8.06 0.77
C ALA A 276 12.95 -8.26 0.14
N ALA A 277 11.93 -8.52 0.97
CA ALA A 277 10.53 -8.53 0.56
C ALA A 277 9.81 -7.23 0.98
N GLY A 278 10.47 -6.07 0.88
CA GLY A 278 9.91 -4.78 1.30
C GLY A 278 8.66 -4.39 0.49
N LYS A 279 7.56 -4.10 1.19
CA LYS A 279 6.23 -3.81 0.62
C LYS A 279 5.71 -2.50 1.20
N GLY A 280 5.03 -1.69 0.39
CA GLY A 280 4.40 -0.46 0.87
C GLY A 280 5.41 0.58 1.33
N GLY A 281 6.14 1.21 0.41
CA GLY A 281 7.21 2.15 0.75
C GLY A 281 6.73 3.29 1.64
N GLY A 282 5.59 3.90 1.30
CA GLY A 282 4.89 4.82 2.20
C GLY A 282 4.09 4.07 3.27
N LEU A 283 3.15 3.24 2.82
CA LEU A 283 2.24 2.48 3.69
C LEU A 283 2.03 1.06 3.16
N LEU A 284 2.15 0.08 4.06
CA LEU A 284 1.72 -1.30 3.82
C LEU A 284 0.43 -1.55 4.59
N ASN A 285 -0.59 -2.04 3.89
CA ASN A 285 -1.85 -2.48 4.47
C ASN A 285 -1.99 -4.00 4.38
N GLY A 286 -2.05 -4.66 5.53
CA GLY A 286 -2.49 -6.04 5.75
C GLY A 286 -3.90 -6.14 6.33
N GLY A 287 -4.38 -5.09 7.00
CA GLY A 287 -5.71 -5.03 7.60
C GLY A 287 -6.73 -4.24 6.78
N VAL A 288 -7.49 -3.35 7.45
CA VAL A 288 -8.50 -2.49 6.83
C VAL A 288 -8.01 -1.05 6.81
N LEU A 289 -8.02 -0.43 5.63
CA LEU A 289 -7.59 0.95 5.41
C LEU A 289 -8.69 1.79 4.76
N THR A 290 -8.95 2.96 5.34
CA THR A 290 -9.59 4.08 4.65
C THR A 290 -8.57 5.20 4.47
N LEU A 291 -8.30 5.60 3.24
CA LEU A 291 -7.30 6.61 2.90
C LEU A 291 -7.92 7.73 2.07
N LYS A 292 -7.89 8.96 2.57
CA LYS A 292 -8.52 10.11 1.90
C LYS A 292 -7.61 11.32 1.81
N ARG A 293 -7.71 12.06 0.70
CA ARG A 293 -7.12 13.41 0.55
C ARG A 293 -5.65 13.51 0.94
N SER A 294 -4.88 12.48 0.61
CA SER A 294 -3.49 12.35 1.07
C SER A 294 -2.52 12.34 -0.11
N GLU A 295 -1.23 12.52 0.19
CA GLU A 295 -0.18 12.54 -0.82
C GLU A 295 0.93 11.53 -0.48
N PHE A 296 1.33 10.73 -1.47
CA PHE A 296 2.44 9.79 -1.39
C PHE A 296 3.44 10.14 -2.48
N HIS A 297 4.64 10.59 -2.11
CA HIS A 297 5.66 10.88 -3.11
C HIS A 297 7.09 10.52 -2.71
N HIS A 298 7.89 10.13 -3.71
CA HIS A 298 9.26 9.69 -3.53
C HIS A 298 9.43 8.51 -2.55
N ASN A 299 8.38 7.70 -2.37
CA ASN A 299 8.47 6.50 -1.56
C ASN A 299 8.96 5.31 -2.40
N SER A 300 9.66 4.37 -1.77
CA SER A 300 10.26 3.21 -2.45
C SER A 300 10.01 1.88 -1.75
N ALA A 301 9.80 0.82 -2.53
CA ALA A 301 9.69 -0.55 -2.02
C ALA A 301 10.47 -1.55 -2.88
N ASN A 302 11.17 -2.49 -2.24
CA ASN A 302 11.95 -3.50 -2.98
C ASN A 302 11.11 -4.61 -3.63
N ALA A 303 9.83 -4.76 -3.26
CA ALA A 303 8.93 -5.75 -3.86
C ALA A 303 7.73 -5.07 -4.53
N TYR A 304 6.81 -4.46 -3.77
CA TYR A 304 5.62 -3.88 -4.39
C TYR A 304 5.01 -2.73 -3.59
N GLY A 305 4.32 -1.83 -4.31
CA GLY A 305 3.63 -0.68 -3.76
C GLY A 305 4.60 0.36 -3.25
N GLY A 306 5.20 1.15 -4.14
CA GLY A 306 6.16 2.18 -3.74
C GLY A 306 5.52 3.22 -2.83
N GLY A 307 4.34 3.70 -3.20
CA GLY A 307 3.49 4.52 -2.32
C GLY A 307 2.68 3.66 -1.34
N LEU A 308 1.71 2.91 -1.87
CA LEU A 308 0.81 2.04 -1.10
C LEU A 308 0.91 0.59 -1.60
N GLY A 309 1.17 -0.33 -0.68
CA GLY A 309 0.98 -1.77 -0.90
C GLY A 309 -0.21 -2.28 -0.11
N ASN A 310 -1.22 -2.85 -0.77
CA ASN A 310 -2.32 -3.56 -0.13
C ASN A 310 -2.14 -5.07 -0.36
N TYR A 311 -1.95 -5.83 0.72
CA TYR A 311 -1.62 -7.24 0.68
C TYR A 311 -2.52 -8.02 1.63
N ARG A 312 -3.37 -8.90 1.09
CA ARG A 312 -4.36 -9.66 1.88
C ARG A 312 -5.33 -8.81 2.74
N GLY A 313 -5.33 -7.49 2.54
CA GLY A 313 -6.18 -6.54 3.23
C GLY A 313 -7.29 -5.96 2.36
N ALA A 314 -8.05 -5.05 2.96
CA ALA A 314 -9.07 -4.24 2.31
C ALA A 314 -8.68 -2.76 2.37
N ALA A 315 -8.73 -2.07 1.23
CA ALA A 315 -8.44 -0.64 1.16
C ALA A 315 -9.49 0.12 0.35
N ASP A 316 -9.95 1.25 0.89
CA ASP A 316 -10.74 2.27 0.20
C ASP A 316 -9.91 3.55 0.13
N VAL A 317 -9.53 3.94 -1.09
CA VAL A 317 -8.64 5.07 -1.37
C VAL A 317 -9.40 6.11 -2.19
N GLU A 318 -9.43 7.35 -1.72
CA GLU A 318 -10.23 8.42 -2.32
C GLU A 318 -9.45 9.74 -2.36
N SER A 319 -9.56 10.49 -3.46
CA SER A 319 -9.01 11.86 -3.56
C SER A 319 -7.52 11.94 -3.21
N THR A 320 -6.75 10.92 -3.54
CA THR A 320 -5.35 10.78 -3.11
C THR A 320 -4.42 10.93 -4.31
N SER A 321 -3.16 11.28 -4.06
CA SER A 321 -2.16 11.36 -5.13
C SER A 321 -0.91 10.55 -4.81
N PHE A 322 -0.51 9.70 -5.75
CA PHE A 322 0.74 8.93 -5.72
C PHE A 322 1.67 9.41 -6.84
N ARG A 323 2.74 10.14 -6.48
CA ARG A 323 3.67 10.74 -7.45
C ARG A 323 5.11 10.28 -7.24
N GLN A 324 5.83 9.96 -8.31
CA GLN A 324 7.28 9.69 -8.24
C GLN A 324 7.68 8.61 -7.23
N ASN A 325 6.80 7.64 -6.99
CA ASN A 325 7.11 6.48 -6.16
C ASN A 325 7.75 5.38 -7.01
N SER A 326 8.50 4.48 -6.37
CA SER A 326 9.26 3.42 -7.04
C SER A 326 9.04 2.06 -6.38
N ALA A 327 8.85 1.01 -7.18
CA ALA A 327 8.83 -0.35 -6.67
C ALA A 327 9.27 -1.38 -7.72
N VAL A 328 9.37 -2.67 -7.35
CA VAL A 328 9.45 -3.72 -8.38
C VAL A 328 8.09 -3.89 -9.06
N GLN A 329 6.99 -3.89 -8.32
CA GLN A 329 5.63 -3.95 -8.88
C GLN A 329 4.73 -2.84 -8.31
N GLY A 330 4.06 -2.07 -9.17
CA GLY A 330 3.14 -1.02 -8.73
C GLY A 330 3.89 0.13 -8.08
N GLY A 331 4.48 1.02 -8.90
CA GLY A 331 5.29 2.13 -8.40
C GLY A 331 4.50 3.02 -7.46
N GLY A 332 3.29 3.41 -7.85
CA GLY A 332 2.35 4.15 -7.00
C GLY A 332 1.58 3.23 -6.04
N LEU A 333 0.84 2.27 -6.60
CA LEU A 333 -0.09 1.41 -5.86
C LEU A 333 0.06 -0.07 -6.26
N ALA A 334 0.03 -0.96 -5.27
CA ALA A 334 -0.01 -2.41 -5.50
C ALA A 334 -1.15 -3.07 -4.72
N SER A 335 -1.87 -4.00 -5.37
CA SER A 335 -2.94 -4.80 -4.78
C SER A 335 -2.67 -6.30 -5.03
N PHE A 336 -2.41 -7.06 -3.96
CA PHE A 336 -1.95 -8.45 -4.04
C PHE A 336 -2.77 -9.35 -3.12
N SER A 337 -3.48 -10.33 -3.68
CA SER A 337 -4.43 -11.19 -2.95
C SER A 337 -5.39 -10.39 -2.06
N ALA A 338 -5.77 -9.19 -2.51
CA ALA A 338 -6.42 -8.15 -1.73
C ALA A 338 -7.67 -7.60 -2.44
N ARG A 339 -8.42 -6.74 -1.73
CA ARG A 339 -9.54 -5.99 -2.27
C ARG A 339 -9.24 -4.50 -2.14
N THR A 340 -9.17 -3.81 -3.27
CA THR A 340 -8.81 -2.40 -3.30
C THR A 340 -9.82 -1.63 -4.15
N LYS A 341 -10.42 -0.60 -3.56
CA LYS A 341 -11.22 0.39 -4.26
C LYS A 341 -10.44 1.70 -4.29
N VAL A 342 -10.37 2.32 -5.46
CA VAL A 342 -9.68 3.59 -5.65
C VAL A 342 -10.56 4.52 -6.47
N SER A 343 -10.82 5.72 -5.96
CA SER A 343 -11.55 6.76 -6.69
C SER A 343 -10.91 8.13 -6.63
N ASP A 344 -11.13 8.92 -7.69
CA ASP A 344 -10.74 10.34 -7.76
C ASP A 344 -9.25 10.55 -7.43
N THR A 345 -8.39 9.64 -7.91
CA THR A 345 -7.01 9.51 -7.46
C THR A 345 -6.04 9.61 -8.64
N GLU A 346 -4.88 10.20 -8.37
CA GLU A 346 -3.82 10.40 -9.35
C GLU A 346 -2.65 9.43 -9.14
N LEU A 347 -2.20 8.76 -10.20
CA LEU A 347 -0.96 7.97 -10.24
C LEU A 347 -0.03 8.61 -11.28
N LEU A 348 0.92 9.43 -10.83
CA LEU A 348 1.75 10.27 -11.71
C LEU A 348 3.24 9.95 -11.62
N ASN A 349 3.90 9.78 -12.77
CA ASN A 349 5.37 9.68 -12.85
C ASN A 349 5.99 8.62 -11.92
N ASN A 350 5.25 7.56 -11.62
CA ASN A 350 5.75 6.46 -10.82
C ASN A 350 6.57 5.51 -11.69
N THR A 351 7.53 4.83 -11.08
CA THR A 351 8.43 3.92 -11.78
C THR A 351 8.34 2.52 -11.19
N ALA A 352 8.31 1.50 -12.03
CA ALA A 352 8.39 0.12 -11.55
C ALA A 352 9.09 -0.82 -12.55
N GLN A 353 9.29 -2.08 -12.17
CA GLN A 353 9.56 -3.11 -13.18
C GLN A 353 8.25 -3.52 -13.86
N VAL A 354 7.17 -3.70 -13.10
CA VAL A 354 5.85 -4.09 -13.59
C VAL A 354 4.78 -3.15 -13.07
N GLY A 355 3.95 -2.58 -13.93
CA GLY A 355 2.89 -1.65 -13.53
C GLY A 355 3.48 -0.36 -12.97
N GLY A 356 3.98 0.53 -13.84
CA GLY A 356 4.64 1.75 -13.41
C GLY A 356 3.78 2.57 -12.45
N GLY A 357 2.50 2.75 -12.77
CA GLY A 357 1.51 3.37 -11.90
C GLY A 357 0.94 2.38 -10.88
N ALA A 358 0.26 1.33 -11.36
CA ALA A 358 -0.41 0.33 -10.52
C ALA A 358 -0.12 -1.11 -10.91
N ALA A 359 -0.07 -2.00 -9.92
CA ALA A 359 -0.03 -3.45 -10.10
C ALA A 359 -1.17 -4.15 -9.35
N ASN A 360 -1.84 -5.07 -10.03
CA ASN A 360 -2.90 -5.92 -9.47
C ASN A 360 -2.54 -7.38 -9.71
N SER A 361 -2.45 -8.19 -8.67
CA SER A 361 -2.10 -9.62 -8.79
C SER A 361 -2.99 -10.48 -7.91
N ASP A 362 -3.73 -11.41 -8.53
CA ASP A 362 -4.64 -12.32 -7.84
C ASP A 362 -5.63 -11.57 -6.92
N ALA A 363 -6.06 -10.40 -7.36
CA ALA A 363 -6.77 -9.42 -6.54
C ALA A 363 -7.85 -8.68 -7.34
N VAL A 364 -8.73 -8.01 -6.60
CA VAL A 364 -9.76 -7.14 -7.15
C VAL A 364 -9.33 -5.69 -6.94
N LEU A 365 -9.10 -4.97 -8.04
CA LEU A 365 -8.74 -3.55 -8.03
C LEU A 365 -9.80 -2.78 -8.82
N VAL A 366 -10.71 -2.12 -8.10
CA VAL A 366 -11.76 -1.29 -8.70
C VAL A 366 -11.29 0.15 -8.74
N MET A 367 -11.27 0.73 -9.93
CA MET A 367 -10.72 2.06 -10.19
C MET A 367 -11.78 2.94 -10.85
N ARG A 368 -12.00 4.15 -10.31
CA ARG A 368 -12.96 5.12 -10.85
C ARG A 368 -12.39 6.54 -10.85
N THR A 369 -12.66 7.32 -11.90
CA THR A 369 -12.19 8.73 -11.97
C THR A 369 -10.66 8.84 -11.76
N MET A 370 -9.91 7.92 -12.35
CA MET A 370 -8.45 7.87 -12.18
C MET A 370 -7.74 8.74 -13.21
N THR A 371 -6.64 9.36 -12.80
CA THR A 371 -5.65 9.93 -13.72
C THR A 371 -4.34 9.17 -13.57
N ILE A 372 -3.99 8.34 -14.56
CA ILE A 372 -2.80 7.48 -14.55
C ILE A 372 -1.88 7.94 -15.67
N ARG A 373 -0.86 8.74 -15.31
CA ARG A 373 -0.09 9.49 -16.31
C ARG A 373 1.42 9.51 -16.09
N GLY A 374 2.18 9.41 -17.18
CA GLY A 374 3.63 9.57 -17.17
C GLY A 374 4.36 8.47 -16.41
N ASN A 375 3.71 7.34 -16.12
CA ASN A 375 4.32 6.26 -15.38
C ASN A 375 5.18 5.39 -16.31
N THR A 376 6.27 4.85 -15.75
CA THR A 376 7.26 4.09 -16.52
C THR A 376 7.46 2.70 -15.93
N SER A 377 7.46 1.67 -16.77
CA SER A 377 7.89 0.33 -16.37
C SER A 377 8.99 -0.26 -17.25
N THR A 378 9.86 -1.09 -16.67
CA THR A 378 10.94 -1.74 -17.44
C THR A 378 10.58 -3.10 -18.02
N VAL A 379 9.50 -3.72 -17.53
CA VAL A 379 9.05 -5.05 -17.97
C VAL A 379 7.67 -4.97 -18.61
N ASN A 380 6.58 -4.77 -17.86
CA ASN A 380 5.22 -4.78 -18.43
C ASN A 380 4.32 -3.74 -17.78
N GLY A 381 3.36 -3.20 -18.53
CA GLY A 381 2.34 -2.29 -18.00
C GLY A 381 2.95 -0.95 -17.61
N GLY A 382 3.02 0.02 -18.52
CA GLY A 382 3.56 1.35 -18.19
C GLY A 382 2.68 2.04 -17.15
N GLY A 383 1.38 2.08 -17.40
CA GLY A 383 0.38 2.58 -16.45
C GLY A 383 -0.06 1.51 -15.46
N ILE A 384 -0.79 0.51 -15.94
CA ILE A 384 -1.38 -0.56 -15.11
C ILE A 384 -0.85 -1.92 -15.56
N SER A 385 -0.55 -2.80 -14.60
CA SER A 385 -0.38 -4.23 -14.82
C SER A 385 -1.38 -5.01 -13.99
N THR A 386 -2.14 -5.93 -14.61
CA THR A 386 -3.05 -6.84 -13.92
C THR A 386 -2.81 -8.29 -14.32
N VAL A 387 -2.62 -9.15 -13.32
CA VAL A 387 -2.31 -10.57 -13.51
C VAL A 387 -3.24 -11.42 -12.63
N LYS A 388 -3.97 -12.36 -13.24
CA LYS A 388 -4.95 -13.23 -12.53
C LYS A 388 -5.98 -12.45 -11.68
N GLY A 389 -6.22 -11.17 -12.02
CA GLY A 389 -7.06 -10.28 -11.23
C GLY A 389 -8.28 -9.79 -12.00
N LEU A 390 -9.15 -9.09 -11.27
CA LEU A 390 -10.27 -8.33 -11.82
C LEU A 390 -9.95 -6.83 -11.68
N THR A 391 -10.02 -6.11 -12.80
CA THR A 391 -9.72 -4.67 -12.85
C THR A 391 -10.77 -3.92 -13.65
N PRO A 392 -11.87 -3.47 -13.01
CA PRO A 392 -12.77 -2.48 -13.59
C PRO A 392 -12.14 -1.09 -13.49
N LEU A 393 -12.10 -0.39 -14.63
CA LEU A 393 -11.60 0.96 -14.79
C LEU A 393 -12.69 1.82 -15.42
N ASP A 394 -13.27 2.70 -14.61
CA ASP A 394 -14.43 3.50 -14.97
C ASP A 394 -14.09 4.99 -14.99
N ASP A 395 -14.60 5.72 -15.97
CA ASP A 395 -14.53 7.19 -16.06
C ASP A 395 -13.09 7.75 -15.89
N SER A 396 -12.09 7.06 -16.45
CA SER A 396 -10.68 7.26 -16.13
C SER A 396 -9.81 7.58 -17.34
N VAL A 397 -8.62 8.12 -17.10
CA VAL A 397 -7.61 8.43 -18.12
C VAL A 397 -6.31 7.67 -17.82
N VAL A 398 -5.83 6.90 -18.79
CA VAL A 398 -4.51 6.26 -18.81
C VAL A 398 -3.70 6.88 -19.94
N GLU A 399 -2.85 7.85 -19.60
CA GLU A 399 -2.19 8.71 -20.59
C GLU A 399 -0.66 8.74 -20.49
N GLY A 400 0.03 8.68 -21.63
CA GLY A 400 1.46 9.02 -21.67
C GLY A 400 2.33 8.11 -20.82
N ASN A 401 1.92 6.86 -20.61
CA ASN A 401 2.68 5.88 -19.86
C ASN A 401 3.58 5.09 -20.80
N THR A 402 4.78 4.72 -20.33
CA THR A 402 5.80 4.05 -21.14
C THR A 402 6.19 2.72 -20.51
N THR A 403 6.35 1.67 -21.32
CA THR A 403 6.96 0.41 -20.88
C THR A 403 8.08 -0.04 -21.81
N HIS A 404 9.09 -0.71 -21.26
CA HIS A 404 10.13 -1.38 -22.06
C HIS A 404 9.84 -2.85 -22.41
N GLY A 405 8.64 -3.35 -22.08
CA GLY A 405 8.13 -4.60 -22.66
C GLY A 405 6.75 -4.38 -23.26
N VAL A 406 5.70 -4.99 -22.73
CA VAL A 406 4.37 -4.96 -23.36
C VAL A 406 3.30 -4.24 -22.53
N GLY A 407 2.28 -3.69 -23.20
CA GLY A 407 1.20 -2.96 -22.53
C GLY A 407 1.65 -1.57 -22.09
N GLY A 408 1.82 -0.63 -23.02
CA GLY A 408 2.28 0.73 -22.68
C GLY A 408 1.34 1.41 -21.68
N GLY A 409 0.03 1.39 -21.96
CA GLY A 409 -0.98 1.82 -21.01
C GLY A 409 -1.29 0.73 -20.00
N ILE A 410 -1.82 -0.40 -20.49
CA ILE A 410 -2.34 -1.48 -19.65
C ILE A 410 -1.80 -2.83 -20.12
N TYR A 411 -1.27 -3.62 -19.19
CA TYR A 411 -0.95 -5.04 -19.37
C TYR A 411 -1.95 -5.91 -18.59
N ALA A 412 -2.56 -6.89 -19.24
CA ALA A 412 -3.50 -7.82 -18.64
C ALA A 412 -3.13 -9.28 -18.97
N GLU A 413 -2.78 -10.10 -17.98
CA GLU A 413 -2.49 -11.53 -18.16
C GLU A 413 -3.37 -12.39 -17.27
N LYS A 414 -4.11 -13.34 -17.86
CA LYS A 414 -5.05 -14.21 -17.14
C LYS A 414 -6.04 -13.41 -16.29
N ALA A 415 -6.28 -12.16 -16.67
CA ALA A 415 -7.03 -11.17 -15.92
C ALA A 415 -8.29 -10.76 -16.68
N ASN A 416 -9.25 -10.23 -15.93
CA ASN A 416 -10.46 -9.63 -16.48
C ASN A 416 -10.34 -8.11 -16.37
N LEU A 417 -10.09 -7.45 -17.49
CA LEU A 417 -10.02 -6.01 -17.61
C LEU A 417 -11.33 -5.48 -18.21
N LEU A 418 -11.97 -4.57 -17.50
CA LEU A 418 -13.18 -3.88 -17.95
C LEU A 418 -12.88 -2.38 -17.99
N VAL A 419 -12.94 -1.77 -19.16
CA VAL A 419 -12.69 -0.34 -19.38
C VAL A 419 -14.00 0.31 -19.82
N ARG A 420 -14.52 1.28 -19.05
CA ARG A 420 -15.79 1.95 -19.33
C ARG A 420 -15.67 3.47 -19.22
N GLY A 421 -16.24 4.21 -20.17
CA GLY A 421 -16.21 5.67 -20.13
C GLY A 421 -14.79 6.26 -20.03
N SER A 422 -13.77 5.52 -20.50
CA SER A 422 -12.37 5.79 -20.17
C SER A 422 -11.50 5.94 -21.42
N ASP A 423 -10.43 6.73 -21.29
CA ASP A 423 -9.50 7.06 -22.36
C ASP A 423 -8.11 6.43 -22.07
N VAL A 424 -7.66 5.52 -22.93
CA VAL A 424 -6.30 4.95 -22.93
C VAL A 424 -5.53 5.56 -24.11
N THR A 425 -4.72 6.59 -23.85
CA THR A 425 -4.17 7.42 -24.93
C THR A 425 -2.71 7.80 -24.79
N GLY A 426 -1.98 7.91 -25.90
CA GLY A 426 -0.61 8.42 -25.87
C GLY A 426 0.39 7.50 -25.16
N ASN A 427 0.05 6.22 -24.95
CA ASN A 427 0.92 5.29 -24.23
C ASN A 427 1.87 4.57 -25.18
N GLU A 428 3.05 4.19 -24.68
CA GLU A 428 4.14 3.67 -25.51
C GLU A 428 4.71 2.35 -24.98
N ALA A 429 4.86 1.37 -25.87
CA ALA A 429 5.58 0.12 -25.62
C ALA A 429 6.87 0.06 -26.47
N VAL A 430 8.02 0.21 -25.83
CA VAL A 430 9.33 0.41 -26.46
C VAL A 430 10.24 -0.79 -26.28
N GLY A 431 10.59 -1.48 -27.37
CA GLY A 431 11.48 -2.62 -27.31
C GLY A 431 11.33 -3.55 -28.50
N ALA A 432 12.33 -4.39 -28.77
CA ALA A 432 12.39 -5.21 -29.98
C ALA A 432 11.18 -6.14 -30.18
N THR A 433 10.48 -6.48 -29.11
CA THR A 433 9.29 -7.35 -29.10
C THR A 433 8.05 -6.68 -28.52
N SER A 434 8.10 -5.37 -28.28
CA SER A 434 7.07 -4.62 -27.56
C SER A 434 5.82 -4.40 -28.42
N ARG A 435 4.66 -4.77 -27.87
CA ARG A 435 3.34 -4.74 -28.52
C ARG A 435 2.29 -4.20 -27.54
N GLY A 436 1.16 -3.76 -28.08
CA GLY A 436 0.03 -3.26 -27.28
C GLY A 436 0.42 -1.97 -26.57
N GLY A 437 0.76 -0.93 -27.34
CA GLY A 437 1.06 0.40 -26.80
C GLY A 437 -0.07 0.90 -25.89
N GLY A 438 -1.32 0.71 -26.31
CA GLY A 438 -2.49 0.98 -25.47
C GLY A 438 -2.73 -0.14 -24.46
N ILE A 439 -3.17 -1.30 -24.98
CA ILE A 439 -3.56 -2.44 -24.16
C ILE A 439 -2.91 -3.72 -24.70
N TYR A 440 -2.27 -4.47 -23.82
CA TYR A 440 -1.84 -5.85 -24.08
C TYR A 440 -2.66 -6.80 -23.22
N ALA A 441 -3.22 -7.84 -23.83
CA ALA A 441 -4.01 -8.85 -23.15
C ALA A 441 -3.62 -10.28 -23.53
N SER A 442 -3.47 -11.15 -22.54
CA SER A 442 -3.21 -12.58 -22.75
C SER A 442 -4.02 -13.47 -21.81
N ALA A 443 -4.56 -14.58 -22.34
CA ALA A 443 -5.19 -15.66 -21.57
C ALA A 443 -6.32 -15.23 -20.60
N GLY A 444 -7.02 -14.12 -20.87
CA GLY A 444 -8.06 -13.52 -20.01
C GLY A 444 -9.17 -12.85 -20.83
N SER A 445 -9.73 -11.76 -20.31
CA SER A 445 -10.73 -10.96 -21.02
C SER A 445 -10.44 -9.46 -20.95
N VAL A 446 -10.73 -8.77 -22.06
CA VAL A 446 -10.75 -7.31 -22.17
C VAL A 446 -12.10 -6.90 -22.73
N ALA A 447 -12.80 -6.02 -22.04
CA ALA A 447 -14.05 -5.44 -22.50
C ALA A 447 -13.97 -3.91 -22.47
N LEU A 448 -14.30 -3.26 -23.59
CA LEU A 448 -14.39 -1.82 -23.73
C LEU A 448 -15.86 -1.42 -23.93
N TYR A 449 -16.33 -0.45 -23.14
CA TYR A 449 -17.63 0.17 -23.31
C TYR A 449 -17.52 1.70 -23.31
N THR A 450 -18.09 2.36 -24.31
CA THR A 450 -18.06 3.83 -24.46
C THR A 450 -16.66 4.41 -24.13
N SER A 451 -15.60 3.80 -24.65
CA SER A 451 -14.20 4.08 -24.27
C SER A 451 -13.30 4.32 -25.49
N LYS A 452 -12.14 4.96 -25.28
CA LYS A 452 -11.21 5.28 -26.37
C LYS A 452 -9.84 4.66 -26.15
N VAL A 453 -9.28 4.08 -27.21
CA VAL A 453 -7.87 3.65 -27.25
C VAL A 453 -7.19 4.32 -28.44
N THR A 454 -6.55 5.47 -28.19
CA THR A 454 -6.10 6.36 -29.27
C THR A 454 -4.68 6.86 -29.12
N ARG A 455 -3.96 7.06 -30.23
CA ARG A 455 -2.60 7.65 -30.20
C ARG A 455 -1.60 6.84 -29.39
N ASN A 456 -1.78 5.54 -29.27
CA ASN A 456 -0.82 4.68 -28.59
C ASN A 456 0.20 4.10 -29.58
N ALA A 457 1.42 3.91 -29.13
CA ALA A 457 2.54 3.49 -29.95
C ALA A 457 3.19 2.21 -29.43
N ALA A 458 3.60 1.32 -30.33
CA ALA A 458 4.43 0.17 -30.01
C ALA A 458 5.52 -0.03 -31.06
N THR A 459 6.66 -0.58 -30.67
CA THR A 459 7.74 -0.90 -31.62
C THR A 459 7.30 -1.99 -32.60
N VAL A 460 6.52 -2.96 -32.13
CA VAL A 460 5.97 -4.07 -32.92
C VAL A 460 4.45 -3.96 -32.92
N LYS A 461 3.86 -4.26 -34.09
CA LYS A 461 2.40 -4.28 -34.26
C LYS A 461 1.72 -5.21 -33.25
N PRO A 462 0.54 -4.83 -32.72
CA PRO A 462 -0.15 -3.54 -32.88
C PRO A 462 0.23 -2.51 -31.81
N GLY A 463 -0.04 -1.24 -32.12
CA GLY A 463 0.09 -0.10 -31.21
C GLY A 463 -1.11 0.09 -30.29
N GLY A 464 -2.32 -0.21 -30.76
CA GLY A 464 -3.54 -0.05 -29.97
C GLY A 464 -3.74 -1.21 -28.99
N ILE A 465 -4.51 -2.22 -29.41
CA ILE A 465 -4.87 -3.37 -28.59
C ILE A 465 -4.27 -4.65 -29.19
N PHE A 466 -3.47 -5.36 -28.40
CA PHE A 466 -3.04 -6.72 -28.70
C PHE A 466 -3.76 -7.70 -27.78
N ALA A 467 -4.40 -8.72 -28.36
CA ALA A 467 -5.05 -9.80 -27.60
C ALA A 467 -4.58 -11.16 -28.12
N GLU A 468 -4.00 -11.98 -27.24
CA GLU A 468 -3.51 -13.32 -27.55
C GLU A 468 -4.10 -14.34 -26.59
N HIS A 469 -4.85 -15.31 -27.11
CA HIS A 469 -5.60 -16.27 -26.28
C HIS A 469 -6.54 -15.60 -25.26
N ALA A 470 -6.87 -14.33 -25.46
CA ALA A 470 -7.78 -13.54 -24.63
C ALA A 470 -9.06 -13.21 -25.41
N GLN A 471 -10.17 -13.11 -24.70
CA GLN A 471 -11.42 -12.61 -25.25
C GLN A 471 -11.37 -11.08 -25.31
N ALA A 472 -11.62 -10.50 -26.48
CA ALA A 472 -11.70 -9.05 -26.65
C ALA A 472 -13.11 -8.67 -27.11
N LYS A 473 -13.78 -7.83 -26.32
CA LYS A 473 -15.10 -7.27 -26.64
C LYS A 473 -15.01 -5.75 -26.70
N ILE A 474 -15.43 -5.17 -27.80
CA ILE A 474 -15.50 -3.72 -28.01
C ILE A 474 -16.95 -3.43 -28.41
N ASP A 475 -17.62 -2.53 -27.72
CA ASP A 475 -18.98 -2.12 -28.09
C ASP A 475 -18.99 -1.18 -29.31
N ASP A 476 -20.19 -0.81 -29.77
CA ASP A 476 -20.33 0.05 -30.95
C ASP A 476 -20.01 1.53 -30.70
N GLU A 477 -19.87 1.93 -29.43
CA GLU A 477 -19.58 3.31 -29.03
C GLU A 477 -18.08 3.54 -28.74
N SER A 478 -17.32 2.48 -28.48
CA SER A 478 -15.88 2.56 -28.26
C SER A 478 -15.11 2.76 -29.56
N VAL A 479 -13.97 3.47 -29.45
CA VAL A 479 -13.16 3.89 -30.59
C VAL A 479 -11.71 3.44 -30.42
N VAL A 480 -11.11 2.86 -31.46
CA VAL A 480 -9.71 2.44 -31.47
C VAL A 480 -9.03 2.95 -32.73
N VAL A 481 -8.59 4.21 -32.72
CA VAL A 481 -7.98 4.91 -33.87
C VAL A 481 -6.60 5.47 -33.58
N GLU A 482 -5.88 5.83 -34.64
CA GLU A 482 -4.64 6.62 -34.56
C GLU A 482 -3.54 5.93 -33.73
N ASN A 483 -3.55 4.59 -33.66
CA ASN A 483 -2.49 3.86 -32.97
C ASN A 483 -1.42 3.37 -33.96
N GLU A 484 -0.16 3.43 -33.53
CA GLU A 484 0.99 3.11 -34.37
C GLU A 484 1.72 1.85 -33.85
N PRO A 485 2.02 0.87 -34.71
CA PRO A 485 1.93 0.94 -36.17
C PRO A 485 0.54 0.57 -36.72
N THR A 486 -0.35 0.02 -35.89
CA THR A 486 -1.72 -0.38 -36.24
C THR A 486 -2.62 -0.36 -35.00
N ASN A 487 -3.95 -0.29 -35.21
CA ASN A 487 -4.96 -0.33 -34.13
C ASN A 487 -4.98 -1.70 -33.42
N CYS A 488 -5.39 -2.77 -34.11
CA CYS A 488 -5.35 -4.14 -33.56
C CYS A 488 -4.69 -5.18 -34.48
N GLU A 489 -4.30 -4.79 -35.69
CA GLU A 489 -3.73 -5.73 -36.66
C GLU A 489 -2.32 -6.17 -36.21
N GLY A 490 -2.08 -7.47 -36.08
CA GLY A 490 -0.79 -8.03 -35.67
C GLY A 490 -0.92 -9.26 -34.75
N GLY A 491 -2.11 -9.50 -34.18
CA GLY A 491 -2.45 -10.73 -33.47
C GLY A 491 -2.91 -11.85 -34.40
N ALA A 492 -2.85 -13.10 -33.91
CA ALA A 492 -3.32 -14.27 -34.65
C ALA A 492 -4.84 -14.29 -34.87
N VAL A 493 -5.60 -13.68 -33.96
CA VAL A 493 -7.06 -13.59 -34.00
C VAL A 493 -7.46 -12.12 -34.18
N PRO A 494 -8.19 -11.77 -35.25
CA PRO A 494 -8.71 -10.41 -35.42
C PRO A 494 -9.65 -10.02 -34.28
N ILE A 495 -9.53 -8.78 -33.81
CA ILE A 495 -10.45 -8.19 -32.82
C ILE A 495 -11.58 -7.50 -33.57
N ALA A 496 -12.81 -7.97 -33.37
CA ALA A 496 -13.99 -7.35 -33.98
C ALA A 496 -14.18 -5.90 -33.46
N HIS A 497 -14.71 -5.03 -34.32
CA HIS A 497 -14.99 -3.61 -34.01
C HIS A 497 -13.76 -2.72 -33.70
N CYS A 498 -12.53 -3.19 -33.90
CA CYS A 498 -11.33 -2.38 -33.61
C CYS A 498 -10.92 -1.37 -34.72
N PHE A 499 -11.44 -1.48 -35.94
CA PHE A 499 -10.94 -0.69 -37.08
C PHE A 499 -11.67 0.65 -37.31
N ARG A 500 -12.50 1.09 -36.35
CA ARG A 500 -13.23 2.36 -36.43
C ARG A 500 -12.40 3.49 -35.91
#